data_AF-A0A924TXA4-F1
#
_entry.id   AF-A0A924TXA4-F1
#
_cell.length_a   1.000
_cell.length_b   1.000
_cell.length_c   1.000
_cell.angle_alpha   90.00
_cell.angle_beta   90.00
_cell.angle_gamma   90.00
#
_symmetry.space_group_name_H-M   'P 1'
#
loop_
_entity.id
_entity.type
_entity.pdbx_description
1 polymer ?
#
loop_
_entity_poly.entity_id
_entity_poly.type
_entity_poly.pdbx_seq_one_letter_code
_entity_poly.pdbx_strand_id
1 'polypeptide(L)'
;MKDAADQADSTLEAPYYLATGDEVAIFNQCHARKLAVMLKGPTGCGKTRFVEYMAWRLGRPLVTISCHDDLTASDLVGRFLIRHDGTAWQDGPLTRAVREGAICYLD
;
A
#
# COMPACT_ATOMS: atom_id res chain seq x y z
N MET A 1 1.17 31.75 -14.22
CA MET A 1 0.34 31.00 -13.26
C MET A 1 1.00 29.65 -13.10
N LYS A 2 1.48 29.36 -11.89
CA LYS A 2 2.46 28.32 -11.58
C LYS A 2 1.68 27.26 -10.81
N ASP A 3 1.27 26.19 -11.47
CA ASP A 3 0.61 25.06 -10.80
C ASP A 3 1.55 23.87 -10.82
N ALA A 4 1.83 23.41 -9.61
CA ALA A 4 2.89 22.52 -9.23
C ALA A 4 2.70 21.14 -9.84
N ALA A 5 3.63 20.76 -10.72
CA ALA A 5 4.00 19.37 -10.84
C ALA A 5 4.56 18.96 -9.47
N ASP A 6 3.81 18.13 -8.76
CA ASP A 6 4.20 17.49 -7.52
C ASP A 6 5.53 16.76 -7.75
N GLN A 7 6.61 17.39 -7.29
CA GLN A 7 7.95 16.83 -7.33
C GLN A 7 7.98 15.71 -6.29
N ALA A 8 7.78 14.47 -6.74
CA ALA A 8 8.09 13.31 -5.93
C ALA A 8 9.55 13.43 -5.45
N ASP A 9 9.71 13.64 -4.15
CA ASP A 9 10.99 13.79 -3.46
C ASP A 9 11.95 12.66 -3.84
N SER A 10 13.01 13.01 -4.54
CA SER A 10 14.02 12.10 -5.07
C SER A 10 15.04 11.62 -4.03
N THR A 11 14.72 11.62 -2.73
CA THR A 11 15.66 11.20 -1.67
C THR A 11 15.05 10.39 -0.52
N LEU A 12 14.05 9.53 -0.79
CA LEU A 12 13.63 8.55 0.23
C LEU A 12 14.74 7.51 0.44
N GLU A 13 15.47 7.65 1.55
CA GLU A 13 16.47 6.70 2.02
C GLU A 13 15.84 5.30 2.17
N ALA A 14 16.57 4.27 1.77
CA ALA A 14 16.04 2.90 1.78
C ALA A 14 15.67 2.49 3.22
N PRO A 15 14.43 2.01 3.48
CA PRO A 15 14.09 1.51 4.80
C PRO A 15 14.95 0.27 5.09
N TYR A 16 15.58 0.25 6.26
CA TYR A 16 16.42 -0.88 6.65
C TYR A 16 15.61 -2.18 6.70
N TYR A 17 16.07 -3.19 5.97
CA TYR A 17 15.57 -4.56 5.99
C TYR A 17 16.71 -5.54 5.75
N LEU A 18 16.82 -6.58 6.59
CA LEU A 18 17.79 -7.65 6.43
C LEU A 18 17.07 -8.89 5.90
N ALA A 19 17.42 -9.30 4.68
CA ALA A 19 16.88 -10.52 4.10
C ALA A 19 17.41 -11.75 4.86
N THR A 20 16.53 -12.72 5.08
CA THR A 20 16.80 -13.97 5.80
C THR A 20 16.78 -15.18 4.89
N GLY A 21 16.23 -15.05 3.68
CA GLY A 21 16.23 -16.07 2.64
C GLY A 21 15.89 -15.45 1.27
N ASP A 22 15.08 -16.16 0.49
CA ASP A 22 14.74 -15.80 -0.89
C ASP A 22 13.50 -14.89 -1.01
N GLU A 23 12.96 -14.38 0.10
CA GLU A 23 11.67 -13.66 0.14
C GLU A 23 11.63 -12.45 -0.80
N VAL A 24 12.74 -11.73 -0.92
CA VAL A 24 12.88 -10.59 -1.83
C VAL A 24 12.77 -11.03 -3.29
N ALA A 25 13.42 -12.12 -3.66
CA ALA A 25 13.39 -12.65 -5.02
C ALA A 25 12.00 -13.20 -5.37
N ILE A 26 11.36 -13.91 -4.43
CA ILE A 26 10.01 -14.45 -4.57
C ILE A 26 8.99 -13.31 -4.72
N PHE A 27 9.06 -12.27 -3.88
CA PHE A 27 8.15 -11.13 -3.96
C PHE A 27 8.26 -10.40 -5.31
N ASN A 28 9.47 -10.20 -5.82
CA ASN A 28 9.69 -9.62 -7.16
C ASN A 28 9.04 -10.46 -8.27
N GLN A 29 9.16 -11.79 -8.20
CA GLN A 29 8.52 -12.69 -9.18
C GLN A 29 7.00 -12.64 -9.09
N CYS A 30 6.44 -12.63 -7.87
CA CYS A 30 5.01 -12.45 -7.65
C CYS A 30 4.52 -11.12 -8.22
N HIS A 31 5.23 -10.02 -7.96
CA HIS A 31 4.88 -8.71 -8.51
C HIS A 31 4.89 -8.70 -10.04
N ALA A 32 5.95 -9.22 -10.67
CA ALA A 32 6.07 -9.30 -12.13
C ALA A 32 4.91 -10.10 -12.77
N ARG A 33 4.40 -11.11 -12.07
CA ARG A 33 3.28 -11.96 -12.50
C ARG A 33 1.91 -11.47 -11.99
N LYS A 34 1.85 -10.35 -11.28
CA LYS A 34 0.63 -9.80 -10.66
C LYS A 34 -0.08 -10.79 -9.74
N LEU A 35 0.69 -11.57 -8.98
CA LEU A 35 0.18 -12.52 -8.01
C LEU A 35 0.07 -11.85 -6.63
N ALA A 36 -1.03 -12.14 -5.92
CA ALA A 36 -1.19 -11.75 -4.53
C ALA A 36 -0.18 -12.52 -3.65
N VAL A 37 0.31 -11.86 -2.59
CA VAL A 37 1.30 -12.41 -1.66
C VAL A 37 0.70 -12.46 -0.26
N MET A 38 0.82 -13.62 0.40
CA MET A 38 0.47 -13.80 1.81
C MET A 38 1.76 -13.94 2.63
N LEU A 39 1.92 -13.09 3.64
CA LEU A 39 3.07 -13.14 4.55
C LEU A 39 2.65 -13.76 5.88
N LYS A 40 3.31 -14.84 6.28
CA LYS A 40 3.05 -15.55 7.54
C LYS A 40 4.28 -15.53 8.43
N GLY A 41 4.07 -15.32 9.73
CA GLY A 41 5.11 -15.36 10.75
C GLY A 41 4.63 -14.76 12.07
N PRO A 42 5.36 -14.95 13.18
CA PRO A 42 4.99 -14.40 14.48
C PRO A 42 4.99 -12.86 14.47
N THR A 43 4.42 -12.25 15.51
CA THR A 43 4.52 -10.80 15.71
C THR A 43 5.99 -10.39 15.87
N GLY A 44 6.35 -9.20 15.38
CA GLY A 44 7.70 -8.66 15.52
C GLY A 44 8.78 -9.28 14.62
N CYS A 45 8.47 -10.22 13.72
CA CYS A 45 9.47 -10.82 12.80
C CYS A 45 9.77 -9.99 11.54
N GLY A 46 9.30 -8.74 11.45
CA GLY A 46 9.65 -7.83 10.36
C GLY A 46 8.76 -7.89 9.09
N LYS A 47 7.55 -8.47 9.14
CA LYS A 47 6.64 -8.53 7.97
C LYS A 47 6.28 -7.16 7.41
N THR A 48 5.82 -6.23 8.26
CA THR A 48 5.50 -4.85 7.87
C THR A 48 6.72 -4.16 7.26
N ARG A 49 7.89 -4.31 7.90
CA ARG A 49 9.16 -3.74 7.43
C ARG A 49 9.60 -4.31 6.08
N PHE A 50 9.36 -5.60 5.85
CA PHE A 50 9.62 -6.25 4.57
C PHE A 50 8.78 -5.63 3.45
N VAL A 51 7.49 -5.40 3.70
CA VAL A 51 6.58 -4.79 2.71
C VAL A 51 6.98 -3.34 2.41
N GLU A 52 7.34 -2.55 3.42
CA GLU A 52 7.91 -1.21 3.26
C GLU A 52 9.15 -1.22 2.36
N TYR A 53 10.08 -2.15 2.63
CA TYR A 53 11.29 -2.32 1.83
C TYR A 53 10.98 -2.72 0.38
N MET A 54 10.04 -3.62 0.15
CA MET A 54 9.64 -4.01 -1.20
C MET A 54 8.92 -2.89 -1.95
N ALA A 55 8.08 -2.10 -1.27
CA ALA A 55 7.41 -0.95 -1.88
C ALA A 55 8.43 0.11 -2.33
N TRP A 56 9.38 0.47 -1.46
CA TRP A 56 10.50 1.36 -1.80
C TRP A 56 11.31 0.80 -2.98
N ARG A 57 11.70 -0.47 -2.91
CA ARG A 57 12.53 -1.12 -3.94
C ARG A 57 11.84 -1.19 -5.30
N LEU A 58 10.52 -1.33 -5.33
CA LEU A 58 9.71 -1.37 -6.54
C LEU A 58 9.31 0.04 -7.04
N GLY A 59 9.63 1.10 -6.29
CA GLY A 59 9.20 2.46 -6.61
C GLY A 59 7.69 2.61 -6.62
N ARG A 60 6.99 1.91 -5.71
CA ARG A 60 5.52 1.90 -5.61
C ARG A 60 5.07 2.56 -4.32
N PRO A 61 4.00 3.38 -4.34
CA PRO A 61 3.35 3.82 -3.11
C PRO A 61 2.88 2.61 -2.30
N LEU A 62 2.87 2.75 -0.98
CA LEU A 62 2.37 1.75 -0.05
C LEU A 62 1.13 2.28 0.66
N VAL A 63 0.02 1.58 0.52
CA VAL A 63 -1.21 1.84 1.28
C VAL A 63 -1.40 0.70 2.27
N THR A 64 -1.19 0.99 3.55
CA THR A 64 -1.41 0.04 4.65
C THR A 64 -2.81 0.22 5.22
N ILE A 65 -3.53 -0.88 5.36
CA ILE A 65 -4.87 -0.93 5.95
C ILE A 65 -4.80 -1.86 7.15
N SER A 66 -5.02 -1.31 8.35
CA SER A 66 -5.13 -2.09 9.58
C SER A 66 -6.47 -2.81 9.62
N CYS A 67 -6.42 -4.14 9.61
CA CYS A 67 -7.58 -5.01 9.68
C CYS A 67 -8.01 -5.20 11.13
N HIS A 68 -9.30 -5.09 11.35
CA HIS A 68 -9.95 -5.32 12.63
C HIS A 68 -11.37 -5.85 12.38
N ASP A 69 -12.02 -6.39 13.41
CA ASP A 69 -13.30 -7.09 13.26
C ASP A 69 -14.43 -6.17 12.76
N ASP A 70 -14.39 -4.89 13.10
CA ASP A 70 -15.38 -3.90 12.63
C ASP A 70 -15.12 -3.39 11.19
N LEU A 71 -14.06 -3.85 10.51
CA LEU A 71 -13.71 -3.36 9.16
C LEU A 71 -14.72 -3.87 8.13
N THR A 72 -15.40 -2.96 7.43
CA THR A 72 -16.40 -3.32 6.42
C THR A 72 -15.86 -3.19 4.99
N ALA A 73 -16.52 -3.84 4.04
CA ALA A 73 -16.20 -3.69 2.61
C ALA A 73 -16.33 -2.24 2.13
N SER A 74 -17.29 -1.48 2.68
CA SER A 74 -17.49 -0.06 2.36
C SER A 74 -16.33 0.81 2.84
N ASP A 75 -15.66 0.44 3.94
CA ASP A 75 -14.47 1.16 4.41
C ASP A 75 -13.29 0.96 3.45
N LEU A 76 -13.18 -0.21 2.82
CA LEU A 76 -12.14 -0.52 1.83
C LEU A 76 -12.40 0.15 0.47
N VAL A 77 -13.62 0.00 -0.06
CA VAL A 77 -13.99 0.46 -1.40
C VAL A 77 -14.26 1.97 -1.42
N GLY A 78 -14.91 2.49 -0.40
CA GLY A 78 -15.37 3.87 -0.33
C GLY A 78 -16.87 3.99 -0.13
N ARG A 79 -17.31 5.23 0.08
CA ARG A 79 -18.70 5.55 0.38
C ARG A 79 -19.08 6.94 -0.09
N PHE A 80 -20.38 7.15 -0.30
CA PHE A 80 -20.93 8.48 -0.51
C PHE A 80 -21.01 9.24 0.82
N LEU A 81 -20.51 10.47 0.81
CA LEU A 81 -20.58 11.41 1.93
C LEU A 81 -21.45 12.60 1.56
N ILE A 82 -22.19 13.10 2.55
CA ILE A 82 -22.94 14.34 2.42
C ILE A 82 -22.00 15.51 2.67
N ARG A 83 -21.95 16.44 1.71
CA ARG A 83 -21.23 17.71 1.77
C ARG A 83 -22.23 18.87 1.66
N HIS A 84 -21.76 20.09 1.88
CA HIS A 84 -22.61 21.29 1.81
C HIS A 84 -23.26 21.51 0.43
N ASP A 85 -22.64 21.02 -0.64
CA ASP A 85 -23.06 21.17 -2.03
C ASP A 85 -23.71 19.90 -2.62
N GLY A 86 -23.92 18.86 -1.80
CA GLY A 86 -24.60 17.64 -2.22
C GLY A 86 -23.89 16.36 -1.76
N THR A 87 -24.19 15.25 -2.44
CA THR A 87 -23.63 13.93 -2.14
C THR A 87 -22.43 13.65 -3.04
N ALA A 88 -21.27 13.38 -2.44
CA ALA A 88 -20.03 13.12 -3.17
C ALA A 88 -19.45 11.75 -2.81
N TRP A 89 -18.96 11.03 -3.81
CA TRP A 89 -18.22 9.79 -3.59
C TRP A 89 -16.85 10.08 -2.95
N GLN A 90 -16.45 9.27 -1.98
CA GLN A 90 -15.11 9.26 -1.41
C GLN A 90 -14.53 7.84 -1.54
N ASP A 91 -13.41 7.72 -2.26
CA ASP A 91 -12.68 6.47 -2.39
C ASP A 91 -12.14 6.00 -1.03
N GLY A 92 -12.30 4.71 -0.76
CA GLY A 92 -11.62 4.03 0.35
C GLY A 92 -10.13 3.79 0.03
N PRO A 93 -9.34 3.31 1.00
CA PRO A 93 -7.90 3.10 0.84
C PRO A 93 -7.58 2.05 -0.24
N LEU A 94 -8.38 0.97 -0.37
CA LEU A 94 -8.18 -0.03 -1.42
C LEU A 94 -8.42 0.58 -2.80
N THR A 95 -9.50 1.34 -2.97
CA THR A 95 -9.80 1.98 -4.26
C THR A 95 -8.73 2.99 -4.66
N ARG A 96 -8.23 3.80 -3.70
CA ARG A 96 -7.09 4.70 -3.95
C ARG A 96 -5.83 3.94 -4.37
N ALA A 97 -5.50 2.85 -3.66
CA ALA A 97 -4.35 2.02 -4.01
C ALA A 97 -4.44 1.48 -5.45
N VAL A 98 -5.63 1.04 -5.88
CA VAL A 98 -5.85 0.59 -7.27
C VAL A 98 -5.64 1.73 -8.27
N ARG A 99 -6.19 2.92 -8.01
CA ARG A 99 -6.05 4.07 -8.92
C ARG A 99 -4.62 4.57 -9.05
N GLU A 100 -3.86 4.55 -7.95
CA GLU A 100 -2.48 5.02 -7.88
C GLU A 100 -1.47 3.95 -8.33
N GLY A 101 -1.91 2.71 -8.56
CA GLY A 101 -1.04 1.59 -8.85
C GLY A 101 -0.10 1.27 -7.68
N ALA A 102 -0.58 1.48 -6.45
CA ALA A 102 0.11 1.25 -5.20
C ALA A 102 0.11 -0.23 -4.80
N ILE A 103 1.02 -0.59 -3.89
CA ILE A 103 0.91 -1.84 -3.13
C ILE A 103 -0.12 -1.61 -2.03
N CYS A 104 -1.17 -2.43 -2.02
CA CYS A 104 -2.14 -2.46 -0.94
C CYS A 104 -1.74 -3.56 0.05
N TYR A 105 -1.38 -3.18 1.28
CA TYR A 105 -1.02 -4.09 2.36
C TYR A 105 -2.12 -4.14 3.41
N LEU A 106 -2.71 -5.33 3.57
CA LEU A 106 -3.73 -5.61 4.59
C LEU A 106 -3.01 -6.23 5.80
N ASP A 107 -2.90 -5.47 6.88
CA ASP A 107 -2.18 -5.86 8.12
C ASP A 107 -3.14 -6.30 9.22
#